data_AF-A0A963VXF3-F1
#
_entry.id   AF-A0A963VXF3-F1
#
_cell.length_a   1.000
_cell.length_b   1.000
_cell.length_c   1.000
_cell.angle_alpha   90.00
_cell.angle_beta   90.00
_cell.angle_gamma   90.00
#
_symmetry.space_group_name_H-M   'P 1'
#
loop_
_entity.id
_entity.type
_entity.pdbx_description
1 polymer ?
#
loop_
_entity_poly.entity_id
_entity_poly.type
_entity_poly.pdbx_seq_one_letter_code
_entity_poly.pdbx_strand_id
1 'polypeptide(L)'
;MSALLDHLLRLAAADWVPWLLSGAIIAAALLLWTAFSRRALRLRRSLDEAIAVLEEVDGQVSFKRRFSTIYRQLAANEDLGEEWRAFAPTLAAAPGAGVDDAMGYTRRPEEAFDERLLAQAGINMRFFSAVPNMLVGAGLLFSFLGLVAALHFASAGVMAADVSRTQDALGHLLAAATFKFTTSIAGLAASLVFSWREKAQLYELQWRIQRFCALLEARMVPITQESLLRLQLQETSELTRHVRRLSRSVYVRVPEALDETLSGELRTALRPLHAAIDAAAGRLAAWQPPMP
;
A
#
# COMPACT_ATOMS: atom_id res chain seq x y z
N MET A 1 -4.41 40.33 39.79
CA MET A 1 -4.59 40.09 38.35
C MET A 1 -4.00 41.22 37.50
N SER A 2 -4.09 42.50 37.92
CA SER A 2 -3.46 43.65 37.23
C SER A 2 -1.92 43.57 37.16
N ALA A 3 -1.24 43.24 38.27
CA ALA A 3 0.23 43.24 38.30
C ALA A 3 0.90 42.22 37.36
N LEU A 4 0.27 41.06 37.13
CA LEU A 4 0.75 40.05 36.17
C LEU A 4 0.53 40.51 34.73
N LEU A 5 -0.62 41.14 34.45
CA LEU A 5 -0.93 41.71 33.15
C LEU A 5 0.06 42.83 32.79
N ASP A 6 0.33 43.73 33.73
CA ASP A 6 1.28 44.83 33.55
C ASP A 6 2.71 44.32 33.32
N HIS A 7 3.09 43.23 34.00
CA HIS A 7 4.40 42.62 33.80
C HIS A 7 4.53 41.98 32.42
N LEU A 8 3.51 41.24 31.97
CA LEU A 8 3.46 40.65 30.63
C LEU A 8 3.44 41.72 29.52
N LEU A 9 2.71 42.82 29.74
CA LEU A 9 2.67 43.95 28.81
C LEU A 9 4.03 44.66 28.73
N ARG A 10 4.70 44.89 29.87
CA ARG A 10 6.05 45.48 29.90
C ARG A 10 7.07 44.60 29.17
N LEU A 11 7.00 43.29 29.34
CA LEU A 11 7.80 42.33 28.56
C LEU A 11 7.49 42.46 27.07
N ALA A 12 6.21 42.41 26.66
CA ALA A 12 5.80 42.55 25.26
C ALA A 12 6.15 43.92 24.62
N ALA A 13 6.38 44.95 25.43
CA ALA A 13 6.78 46.27 24.98
C ALA A 13 8.29 46.44 24.79
N ALA A 14 9.12 45.52 25.27
CA ALA A 14 10.56 45.63 25.15
C ALA A 14 11.07 45.38 23.72
N ASP A 15 12.04 46.17 23.27
CA ASP A 15 12.54 46.18 21.90
C ASP A 15 13.25 44.88 21.47
N TRP A 16 13.68 44.04 22.41
CA TRP A 16 14.34 42.76 22.11
C TRP A 16 13.35 41.59 21.95
N VAL A 17 12.11 41.73 22.42
CA VAL A 17 11.15 40.63 22.45
C VAL A 17 10.75 40.14 21.06
N PRO A 18 10.45 41.01 20.07
CA PRO A 18 10.13 40.54 18.72
C PRO A 18 11.29 39.78 18.05
N TRP A 19 12.55 40.14 18.31
CA TRP A 19 13.71 39.37 17.83
C TRP A 19 13.76 37.98 18.47
N LEU A 20 13.58 37.89 19.79
CA LEU A 20 13.58 36.63 20.51
C LEU A 20 12.42 35.71 20.08
N LEU A 21 11.22 36.27 19.89
CA LEU A 21 10.05 35.54 19.41
C LEU A 21 10.24 35.06 17.96
N SER A 22 10.75 35.93 17.07
CA SER A 22 11.06 35.53 15.69
C SER A 22 12.11 34.42 15.66
N GLY A 23 13.17 34.54 16.47
CA GLY A 23 14.19 33.51 16.64
C GLY A 23 13.60 32.20 17.16
N ALA A 24 12.69 32.26 18.13
CA ALA A 24 12.01 31.08 18.67
C ALA A 24 11.11 30.39 17.63
N ILE A 25 10.37 31.14 16.81
CA ILE A 25 9.56 30.60 15.71
C ILE A 25 10.46 29.88 14.70
N ILE A 26 11.56 30.53 14.28
CA ILE A 26 12.51 29.95 13.33
C ILE A 26 13.17 28.70 13.93
N ALA A 27 13.61 28.75 15.19
CA ALA A 27 14.22 27.61 15.87
C ALA A 27 13.23 26.43 15.99
N ALA A 28 11.96 26.69 16.35
CA ALA A 28 10.92 25.68 16.38
C ALA A 28 10.67 25.08 14.98
N ALA A 29 10.59 25.92 13.94
CA ALA A 29 10.46 25.47 12.56
C ALA A 29 11.64 24.59 12.14
N LEU A 30 12.88 24.95 12.49
CA LEU A 30 14.09 24.16 12.20
C LEU A 30 14.12 22.84 12.98
N LEU A 31 13.70 22.82 14.25
CA LEU A 31 13.62 21.59 15.05
C LEU A 31 12.58 20.62 14.47
N LEU A 32 11.40 21.13 14.12
CA LEU A 32 10.37 20.32 13.47
C LEU A 32 10.82 19.84 12.09
N TRP A 33 11.49 20.71 11.32
CA TRP A 33 12.06 20.37 10.01
C TRP A 33 13.11 19.27 10.12
N THR A 34 14.08 19.40 11.03
CA THR A 34 15.12 18.38 11.22
C THR A 34 14.53 17.05 11.69
N ALA A 35 13.52 17.07 12.56
CA ALA A 35 12.81 15.87 12.98
C ALA A 35 12.04 15.21 11.84
N PHE A 36 11.40 15.99 10.96
CA PHE A 36 10.73 15.50 9.75
C PHE A 36 11.74 14.91 8.76
N SER A 37 12.76 15.68 8.37
CA SER A 37 13.74 15.28 7.38
C SER A 37 14.57 14.07 7.82
N ARG A 38 14.87 13.89 9.12
CA ARG A 38 15.54 12.69 9.61
C ARG A 38 14.69 11.44 9.38
N ARG A 39 13.39 11.49 9.68
CA ARG A 39 12.45 10.37 9.48
C ARG A 39 12.24 10.11 7.98
N ALA A 40 12.05 11.17 7.21
CA ALA A 40 11.93 11.08 5.75
C ALA A 40 13.18 10.47 5.11
N LEU A 41 14.38 10.89 5.54
CA LEU A 41 15.64 10.35 5.01
C LEU A 41 15.84 8.88 5.38
N ARG A 42 15.44 8.47 6.60
CA ARG A 42 15.49 7.07 7.03
C ARG A 42 14.62 6.19 6.12
N LEU A 43 13.34 6.55 5.95
CA LEU A 43 12.44 5.83 5.05
C LEU A 43 12.93 5.85 3.60
N ARG A 44 13.48 6.97 3.13
CA ARG A 44 14.06 7.10 1.79
C ARG A 44 15.19 6.11 1.58
N ARG A 45 16.11 5.99 2.55
CA ARG A 45 17.21 5.00 2.49
C ARG A 45 16.68 3.57 2.48
N SER A 46 15.72 3.25 3.35
CA SER A 46 15.08 1.93 3.39
C SER A 46 14.42 1.58 2.04
N LEU A 47 13.78 2.55 1.37
CA LEU A 47 13.22 2.39 0.04
C LEU A 47 14.29 2.25 -1.05
N ASP A 48 15.33 3.09 -1.03
CA ASP A 48 16.42 3.03 -2.00
C ASP A 48 17.17 1.69 -1.92
N GLU A 49 17.39 1.16 -0.70
CA GLU A 49 17.97 -0.17 -0.47
C GLU A 49 17.07 -1.29 -1.01
N ALA A 50 15.76 -1.23 -0.74
CA ALA A 50 14.80 -2.21 -1.25
C ALA A 50 14.68 -2.16 -2.78
N ILE A 51 14.73 -0.96 -3.38
CA ILE A 51 14.75 -0.76 -4.83
C ILE A 51 16.01 -1.37 -5.43
N ALA A 52 17.19 -1.12 -4.85
CA ALA A 52 18.46 -1.65 -5.33
C ALA A 52 18.45 -3.20 -5.35
N VAL A 53 17.92 -3.83 -4.30
CA VAL A 53 17.76 -5.30 -4.24
C VAL A 53 16.87 -5.83 -5.36
N LEU A 54 15.79 -5.12 -5.70
CA LEU A 54 14.92 -5.51 -6.81
C LEU A 54 15.62 -5.28 -8.16
N GLU A 55 16.33 -4.18 -8.34
CA GLU A 55 17.04 -3.84 -9.58
C GLU A 55 18.13 -4.85 -9.95
N GLU A 56 18.80 -5.47 -8.98
CA GLU A 56 19.76 -6.55 -9.22
C GLU A 56 19.13 -7.84 -9.78
N VAL A 57 17.81 -7.96 -9.74
CA VAL A 57 17.10 -9.17 -10.14
C VAL A 57 16.34 -8.93 -11.43
N ASP A 58 16.88 -9.47 -12.53
CA ASP A 58 16.25 -9.41 -13.84
C ASP A 58 15.35 -10.62 -14.10
N GLY A 59 14.08 -10.32 -14.42
CA GLY A 59 13.08 -11.29 -14.86
C GLY A 59 12.35 -12.02 -13.73
N GLN A 60 11.19 -12.57 -14.08
CA GLN A 60 10.25 -13.20 -13.15
C GLN A 60 10.78 -14.52 -12.55
N VAL A 61 11.55 -15.28 -13.35
CA VAL A 61 12.17 -16.56 -12.92
C VAL A 61 13.27 -16.33 -11.89
N SER A 62 14.15 -15.36 -12.14
CA SER A 62 15.21 -14.98 -11.19
C SER A 62 14.64 -14.46 -9.88
N PHE A 63 13.52 -13.73 -9.94
CA PHE A 63 12.79 -13.24 -8.78
C PHE A 63 12.27 -14.38 -7.91
N LYS A 64 11.57 -15.37 -8.47
CA LYS A 64 11.12 -16.55 -7.69
C LYS A 64 12.28 -17.31 -7.08
N ARG A 65 13.37 -17.56 -7.83
CA ARG A 65 14.55 -18.27 -7.32
C ARG A 65 15.23 -17.55 -6.16
N ARG A 66 15.34 -16.22 -6.21
CA ARG A 66 15.97 -15.39 -5.16
C ARG A 66 14.96 -14.88 -4.12
N PHE A 67 13.69 -15.29 -4.19
CA PHE A 67 12.64 -14.75 -3.34
C PHE A 67 12.92 -14.94 -1.85
N SER A 68 13.50 -16.07 -1.44
CA SER A 68 13.85 -16.30 -0.03
C SER A 68 14.91 -15.32 0.52
N THR A 69 15.84 -14.88 -0.34
CA THR A 69 16.85 -13.86 0.00
C THR A 69 16.23 -12.47 0.03
N ILE A 70 15.46 -12.13 -1.01
CA ILE A 70 14.73 -10.86 -1.09
C ILE A 70 13.79 -10.72 0.11
N TYR A 71 13.05 -11.79 0.43
CA TYR A 71 12.14 -11.82 1.56
C TYR A 71 12.86 -11.50 2.86
N ARG A 72 14.01 -12.12 3.11
CA ARG A 72 14.79 -11.89 4.34
C ARG A 72 15.35 -10.47 4.42
N GLN A 73 15.85 -9.93 3.32
CA GLN A 73 16.38 -8.58 3.25
C GLN A 73 15.28 -7.54 3.48
N LEU A 74 14.16 -7.65 2.77
CA LEU A 74 13.04 -6.72 2.92
C LEU A 74 12.34 -6.88 4.28
N ALA A 75 12.23 -8.09 4.81
CA ALA A 75 11.63 -8.34 6.13
C ALA A 75 12.50 -7.82 7.29
N ALA A 76 13.81 -7.72 7.10
CA ALA A 76 14.74 -7.18 8.09
C ALA A 76 14.75 -5.64 8.12
N ASN A 77 14.21 -4.98 7.10
CA ASN A 77 14.13 -3.52 7.07
C ASN A 77 13.18 -3.01 8.16
N GLU A 78 13.65 -2.06 8.97
CA GLU A 78 12.86 -1.54 10.10
C GLU A 78 11.57 -0.84 9.65
N ASP A 79 11.59 -0.16 8.50
CA ASP A 79 10.45 0.65 8.05
C ASP A 79 9.53 -0.10 7.08
N LEU A 80 10.05 -1.00 6.25
CA LEU A 80 9.27 -1.76 5.26
C LEU A 80 8.92 -3.19 5.71
N GLY A 81 9.63 -3.72 6.70
CA GLY A 81 9.61 -5.14 7.00
C GLY A 81 8.28 -5.63 7.59
N GLU A 82 7.52 -4.77 8.27
CA GLU A 82 6.18 -5.12 8.75
C GLU A 82 5.20 -5.30 7.58
N GLU A 83 5.06 -4.29 6.72
CA GLU A 83 4.18 -4.36 5.54
C GLU A 83 4.62 -5.45 4.57
N TRP A 84 5.93 -5.63 4.38
CA TRP A 84 6.45 -6.72 3.54
C TRP A 84 6.10 -8.11 4.10
N ARG A 85 6.19 -8.31 5.43
CA ARG A 85 5.79 -9.57 6.07
C ARG A 85 4.29 -9.84 5.97
N ALA A 86 3.46 -8.80 5.96
CA ALA A 86 2.02 -8.91 5.75
C ALA A 86 1.66 -9.14 4.27
N PHE A 87 2.43 -8.57 3.34
CA PHE A 87 2.21 -8.68 1.90
C PHE A 87 2.69 -10.01 1.32
N ALA A 88 3.89 -10.48 1.68
CA ALA A 88 4.50 -11.67 1.09
C ALA A 88 3.64 -12.96 1.14
N PRO A 89 2.84 -13.25 2.18
CA PRO A 89 1.92 -14.39 2.20
C PRO A 89 0.81 -14.32 1.15
N THR A 90 0.53 -13.13 0.58
CA THR A 90 -0.45 -12.96 -0.50
C THR A 90 0.10 -13.30 -1.88
N LEU A 91 1.41 -13.58 -1.97
CA LEU A 91 2.06 -13.99 -3.20
C LEU A 91 1.88 -15.50 -3.40
N ALA A 92 1.50 -15.90 -4.61
CA ALA A 92 1.25 -17.28 -4.98
C ALA A 92 2.01 -17.63 -6.27
N ALA A 93 2.21 -18.91 -6.55
CA ALA A 93 2.73 -19.31 -7.86
C ALA A 93 1.72 -18.95 -8.96
N ALA A 94 2.19 -18.35 -10.06
CA ALA A 94 1.31 -17.99 -11.17
C ALA A 94 0.81 -19.27 -11.88
N PRO A 95 -0.52 -19.45 -12.08
CA PRO A 95 -1.04 -20.63 -12.76
C PRO A 95 -1.07 -20.45 -14.29
N GLY A 96 -0.65 -21.47 -15.04
CA GLY A 96 -0.77 -21.53 -16.51
C GLY A 96 0.55 -21.74 -17.25
N ALA A 97 0.62 -22.84 -18.00
CA ALA A 97 1.81 -23.44 -18.60
C ALA A 97 2.65 -22.49 -19.47
N GLY A 98 3.96 -22.50 -19.21
CA GLY A 98 5.02 -21.79 -19.91
C GLY A 98 5.91 -20.98 -18.97
N VAL A 99 5.31 -20.42 -17.92
CA VAL A 99 5.99 -19.68 -16.84
C VAL A 99 5.74 -20.40 -15.51
N ASP A 100 6.06 -21.69 -15.44
CA ASP A 100 5.94 -22.52 -14.22
C ASP A 100 6.82 -22.02 -13.04
N ASP A 101 7.58 -20.94 -13.25
CA ASP A 101 8.52 -20.40 -12.27
C ASP A 101 8.38 -18.90 -11.99
N ALA A 102 7.23 -18.28 -12.30
CA ALA A 102 6.96 -16.91 -11.85
C ALA A 102 6.13 -16.86 -10.56
N MET A 103 6.49 -15.90 -9.70
CA MET A 103 5.63 -15.48 -8.59
C MET A 103 4.52 -14.57 -9.13
N GLY A 104 3.31 -14.76 -8.66
CA GLY A 104 2.18 -13.91 -8.94
C GLY A 104 1.62 -13.27 -7.67
N TYR A 105 0.91 -12.16 -7.86
CA TYR A 105 0.29 -11.41 -6.77
C TYR A 105 -1.23 -11.37 -6.95
N THR A 106 -1.97 -11.62 -5.87
CA THR A 106 -3.44 -11.47 -5.85
C THR A 106 -3.86 -10.08 -5.39
N ARG A 107 -3.01 -9.43 -4.58
CA ARG A 107 -3.18 -8.05 -4.12
C ARG A 107 -2.10 -7.19 -4.75
N ARG A 108 -2.45 -6.01 -5.26
CA ARG A 108 -1.45 -5.11 -5.85
C ARG A 108 -0.48 -4.59 -4.78
N PRO A 109 0.82 -4.51 -5.05
CA PRO A 109 1.77 -3.85 -4.15
C PRO A 109 1.35 -2.46 -3.70
N GLU A 110 0.78 -1.65 -4.59
CA GLU A 110 0.30 -0.30 -4.29
C GLU A 110 -0.75 -0.27 -3.16
N GLU A 111 -1.53 -1.35 -2.98
CA GLU A 111 -2.52 -1.44 -1.92
C GLU A 111 -1.92 -1.81 -0.55
N ALA A 112 -0.72 -2.38 -0.53
CA ALA A 112 0.00 -2.73 0.69
C ALA A 112 0.98 -1.61 1.09
N PHE A 113 1.68 -1.04 0.11
CA PHE A 113 2.66 0.02 0.29
C PHE A 113 2.06 1.37 -0.11
N ASP A 114 1.36 1.99 0.85
CA ASP A 114 0.67 3.28 0.67
C ASP A 114 1.06 4.29 1.78
N GLU A 115 0.31 5.37 1.96
CA GLU A 115 0.51 6.41 3.00
C GLU A 115 0.65 5.85 4.43
N ARG A 116 0.15 4.63 4.69
CA ARG A 116 0.35 3.91 5.95
C ARG A 116 1.83 3.70 6.29
N LEU A 117 2.67 3.50 5.28
CA LEU A 117 4.12 3.37 5.43
C LEU A 117 4.74 4.64 6.00
N LEU A 118 4.24 5.82 5.59
CA LEU A 118 4.68 7.11 6.13
C LEU A 118 4.33 7.22 7.63
N ALA A 119 3.13 6.78 8.01
CA ALA A 119 2.71 6.78 9.41
C ALA A 119 3.56 5.85 10.28
N GLN A 120 3.90 4.65 9.79
CA GLN A 120 4.78 3.69 10.48
C GLN A 120 6.21 4.21 10.64
N ALA A 121 6.73 4.93 9.63
CA ALA A 121 8.02 5.63 9.73
C ALA A 121 8.01 6.82 10.71
N GLY A 122 6.88 7.07 11.40
CA GLY A 122 6.70 8.16 12.36
C GLY A 122 6.46 9.51 11.70
N ILE A 123 6.11 9.53 10.42
CA ILE A 123 5.75 10.75 9.69
C ILE A 123 4.24 10.93 9.80
N ASN A 124 3.81 11.66 10.83
CA ASN A 124 2.40 12.01 10.97
C ASN A 124 2.04 13.14 9.99
N MET A 125 1.53 12.75 8.82
CA MET A 125 1.12 13.67 7.76
C MET A 125 0.19 14.78 8.24
N ARG A 126 -0.79 14.44 9.11
CA ARG A 126 -1.76 15.41 9.65
C ARG A 126 -1.11 16.46 10.55
N PHE A 127 -0.09 16.06 11.32
CA PHE A 127 0.64 16.99 12.17
C PHE A 127 1.52 17.91 11.34
N PHE A 128 2.35 17.35 10.44
CA PHE A 128 3.30 18.13 9.65
C PHE A 128 2.60 19.10 8.68
N SER A 129 1.49 18.68 8.08
CA SER A 129 0.67 19.57 7.23
C SER A 129 0.03 20.73 7.99
N ALA A 130 -0.14 20.60 9.31
CA ALA A 130 -0.65 21.68 10.16
C ALA A 130 0.45 22.66 10.62
N VAL A 131 1.72 22.23 10.65
CA VAL A 131 2.85 23.06 11.14
C VAL A 131 2.95 24.41 10.40
N PRO A 132 2.88 24.49 9.05
CA PRO A 132 2.90 25.77 8.36
C PRO A 132 1.82 26.74 8.87
N ASN A 133 0.61 26.24 9.09
CA ASN A 133 -0.50 27.06 9.57
C ASN A 133 -0.29 27.50 11.03
N MET A 134 0.29 26.62 11.87
CA MET A 134 0.66 26.95 13.25
C MET A 134 1.75 28.03 13.30
N LEU A 135 2.73 28.01 12.38
CA LEU A 135 3.78 29.04 12.30
C LEU A 135 3.22 30.42 11.91
N VAL A 136 2.28 30.45 10.94
CA VAL A 136 1.57 31.69 10.58
C VAL A 136 0.74 32.19 11.75
N GLY A 137 -0.03 31.29 12.39
CA GLY A 137 -0.85 31.63 13.55
C GLY A 137 -0.03 32.16 14.72
N ALA A 138 1.13 31.56 15.01
CA ALA A 138 2.05 32.04 16.03
C ALA A 138 2.60 33.44 15.70
N GLY A 139 3.04 33.66 14.45
CA GLY A 139 3.50 34.98 13.99
C GLY A 139 2.43 36.05 14.14
N LEU A 140 1.20 35.76 13.70
CA LEU A 140 0.05 36.67 13.81
C LEU A 140 -0.30 36.97 15.28
N LEU A 141 -0.35 35.94 16.12
CA LEU A 141 -0.68 36.06 17.55
C LEU A 141 0.32 36.98 18.26
N PHE A 142 1.63 36.78 18.05
CA PHE A 142 2.66 37.61 18.67
C PHE A 142 2.64 39.04 18.15
N SER A 143 2.42 39.25 16.85
CA SER A 143 2.27 40.61 16.30
C SER A 143 1.06 41.32 16.89
N PHE A 144 -0.08 40.64 17.01
CA PHE A 144 -1.28 41.22 17.59
C PHE A 144 -1.10 41.56 19.08
N LEU A 145 -0.53 40.65 19.86
CA LEU A 145 -0.25 40.86 21.28
C LEU A 145 0.73 42.02 21.48
N GLY A 146 1.73 42.12 20.60
CA GLY A 146 2.65 43.24 20.56
C GLY A 146 1.93 44.57 20.30
N LEU A 147 1.05 44.64 19.30
CA LEU A 147 0.32 45.87 18.98
C LEU A 147 -0.55 46.33 20.15
N VAL A 148 -1.24 45.40 20.82
CA VAL A 148 -2.03 45.68 22.03
C VAL A 148 -1.14 46.26 23.14
N ALA A 149 0.05 45.68 23.36
CA ALA A 149 1.01 46.20 24.33
C ALA A 149 1.51 47.61 23.97
N ALA A 150 1.88 47.84 22.70
CA ALA A 150 2.33 49.15 22.24
C ALA A 150 1.27 50.24 22.45
N LEU A 151 0.01 49.94 22.12
CA LEU A 151 -1.11 50.86 22.31
C LEU A 151 -1.37 51.18 23.78
N HIS A 152 -1.24 50.18 24.67
CA HIS A 152 -1.41 50.37 26.12
C HIS A 152 -0.38 51.34 26.71
N PHE A 153 0.89 51.26 26.30
CA PHE A 153 1.91 52.20 26.82
C PHE A 153 1.81 53.59 26.21
N ALA A 154 1.44 53.69 24.93
CA ALA A 154 1.26 55.00 24.33
C ALA A 154 0.04 55.74 24.87
N SER A 155 -1.07 55.05 25.15
CA SER A 155 -2.23 55.68 25.79
C SER A 155 -1.89 56.22 27.18
N ALA A 156 -1.04 55.51 27.94
CA ALA A 156 -0.51 56.01 29.21
C ALA A 156 0.42 57.23 29.05
N GLY A 157 1.24 57.27 28.00
CA GLY A 157 2.15 58.39 27.71
C GLY A 157 1.46 59.67 27.23
N VAL A 158 0.38 59.54 26.44
CA VAL A 158 -0.39 60.68 25.89
C VAL A 158 -1.21 61.43 26.96
N MET A 159 -1.50 60.81 28.10
CA MET A 159 -2.15 61.48 29.24
C MET A 159 -1.23 62.43 30.01
N ALA A 160 0.06 62.53 29.66
CA ALA A 160 0.98 63.52 30.21
C ALA A 160 0.91 64.84 29.41
N ALA A 161 0.66 65.97 30.09
CA ALA A 161 0.29 67.26 29.50
C ALA A 161 1.36 67.99 28.63
N ASP A 162 2.44 67.33 28.21
CA ASP A 162 3.52 67.91 27.40
C ASP A 162 3.42 67.52 25.92
N VAL A 163 3.34 68.52 25.03
CA VAL A 163 3.25 68.33 23.57
C VAL A 163 4.50 67.63 23.01
N SER A 164 5.69 67.93 23.53
CA SER A 164 6.95 67.27 23.13
C SER A 164 6.96 65.79 23.52
N ARG A 165 6.55 65.46 24.75
CA ARG A 165 6.41 64.06 25.20
C ARG A 165 5.37 63.29 24.42
N THR A 166 4.32 63.95 23.95
CA THR A 166 3.29 63.35 23.10
C THR A 166 3.86 62.96 21.73
N GLN A 167 4.69 63.81 21.12
CA GLN A 167 5.34 63.50 19.83
C GLN A 167 6.32 62.33 19.95
N ASP A 168 7.13 62.29 21.02
CA ASP A 168 8.03 61.16 21.28
C ASP A 168 7.28 59.86 21.53
N ALA A 169 6.19 59.89 22.31
CA ALA A 169 5.35 58.72 22.56
C ALA A 169 4.72 58.16 21.27
N LEU A 170 4.30 59.03 20.35
CA LEU A 170 3.78 58.62 19.04
C LEU A 170 4.87 58.02 18.15
N GLY A 171 6.07 58.60 18.15
CA GLY A 171 7.24 58.06 17.44
C GLY A 171 7.62 56.66 17.94
N HIS A 172 7.66 56.47 19.25
CA HIS A 172 7.90 55.17 19.87
C HIS A 172 6.78 54.15 19.57
N LEU A 173 5.51 54.57 19.53
CA LEU A 173 4.42 53.67 19.16
C LEU A 173 4.52 53.21 17.71
N LEU A 174 4.80 54.12 16.77
CA LEU A 174 4.97 53.79 15.36
C LEU A 174 6.16 52.84 15.14
N ALA A 175 7.31 53.14 15.74
CA ALA A 175 8.49 52.29 15.68
C ALA A 175 8.22 50.90 16.29
N ALA A 176 7.58 50.85 17.47
CA ALA A 176 7.20 49.60 18.11
C ALA A 176 6.21 48.78 17.26
N ALA A 177 5.23 49.44 16.63
CA ALA A 177 4.26 48.79 15.75
C ALA A 177 4.92 48.18 14.50
N THR A 178 5.77 48.94 13.80
CA THR A 178 6.53 48.45 12.65
C THR A 178 7.40 47.25 13.04
N PHE A 179 8.08 47.34 14.18
CA PHE A 179 8.98 46.30 14.66
C PHE A 179 8.23 45.00 15.07
N LYS A 180 6.96 45.12 15.46
CA LYS A 180 6.09 43.98 15.80
C LYS A 180 5.52 43.26 14.58
N PHE A 181 5.61 43.83 13.37
CA PHE A 181 5.28 43.09 12.14
C PHE A 181 6.40 42.11 11.75
N THR A 182 7.63 42.29 12.23
CA THR A 182 8.77 41.43 11.90
C THR A 182 8.54 39.98 12.35
N THR A 183 7.86 39.76 13.49
CA THR A 183 7.49 38.40 13.97
C THR A 183 6.49 37.70 13.03
N SER A 184 5.55 38.44 12.45
CA SER A 184 4.61 37.92 11.47
C SER A 184 5.31 37.58 10.15
N ILE A 185 6.20 38.46 9.67
CA ILE A 185 7.01 38.21 8.47
C ILE A 185 7.86 36.95 8.66
N ALA A 186 8.50 36.80 9.83
CA ALA A 186 9.29 35.61 10.15
C ALA A 186 8.41 34.33 10.17
N GLY A 187 7.23 34.38 10.79
CA GLY A 187 6.29 33.25 10.80
C GLY A 187 5.78 32.87 9.41
N LEU A 188 5.44 33.85 8.57
CA LEU A 188 5.01 33.63 7.20
C LEU A 188 6.14 33.07 6.33
N ALA A 189 7.34 33.65 6.40
CA ALA A 189 8.50 33.18 5.66
C ALA A 189 8.86 31.74 6.07
N ALA A 190 8.89 31.45 7.38
CA ALA A 190 9.13 30.10 7.89
C ALA A 190 8.06 29.12 7.41
N SER A 191 6.79 29.52 7.41
CA SER A 191 5.67 28.71 6.93
C SER A 191 5.77 28.38 5.44
N LEU A 192 6.06 29.38 4.59
CA LEU A 192 6.22 29.18 3.15
C LEU A 192 7.36 28.21 2.85
N VAL A 193 8.52 28.42 3.49
CA VAL A 193 9.70 27.57 3.32
C VAL A 193 9.42 26.15 3.81
N PHE A 194 8.79 26.00 4.97
CA PHE A 194 8.44 24.69 5.52
C PHE A 194 7.47 23.94 4.60
N SER A 195 6.37 24.59 4.19
CA SER A 195 5.34 24.00 3.33
C SER A 195 5.90 23.56 1.98
N TRP A 196 6.72 24.40 1.35
CA TRP A 196 7.34 24.06 0.07
C TRP A 196 8.25 22.83 0.19
N ARG A 197 9.11 22.80 1.20
CA ARG A 197 10.06 21.69 1.38
C ARG A 197 9.39 20.40 1.86
N GLU A 198 8.38 20.50 2.73
CA GLU A 198 7.56 19.36 3.16
C GLU A 198 6.94 18.67 1.94
N LYS A 199 6.24 19.43 1.10
CA LYS A 199 5.60 18.90 -0.12
C LYS A 199 6.62 18.28 -1.08
N ALA A 200 7.78 18.91 -1.26
CA ALA A 200 8.84 18.36 -2.11
C ALA A 200 9.35 17.00 -1.60
N GLN A 201 9.62 16.87 -0.29
CA GLN A 201 10.07 15.60 0.30
C GLN A 201 9.00 14.51 0.27
N LEU A 202 7.74 14.87 0.52
CA LEU A 202 6.62 13.93 0.44
C LEU A 202 6.43 13.40 -0.98
N TYR A 203 6.51 14.28 -1.98
CA TYR A 203 6.46 13.89 -3.39
C TYR A 203 7.62 12.94 -3.75
N GLU A 204 8.84 13.25 -3.28
CA GLU A 204 10.02 12.39 -3.47
C GLU A 204 9.85 10.98 -2.88
N LEU A 205 9.23 10.89 -1.70
CA LEU A 205 8.94 9.62 -1.02
C LEU A 205 7.85 8.85 -1.75
N GLN A 206 6.76 9.51 -2.12
CA GLN A 206 5.65 8.90 -2.83
C GLN A 206 6.10 8.32 -4.17
N TRP A 207 6.93 9.07 -4.91
CA TRP A 207 7.51 8.59 -6.16
C TRP A 207 8.38 7.34 -5.97
N ARG A 208 9.15 7.26 -4.88
CA ARG A 208 9.95 6.06 -4.56
C ARG A 208 9.10 4.87 -4.17
N ILE A 209 8.04 5.08 -3.38
CA ILE A 209 7.09 4.02 -3.05
C ILE A 209 6.47 3.48 -4.34
N GLN A 210 6.02 4.35 -5.23
CA GLN A 210 5.48 3.96 -6.54
C GLN A 210 6.52 3.22 -7.39
N ARG A 211 7.77 3.68 -7.44
CA ARG A 211 8.86 2.99 -8.15
C ARG A 211 9.12 1.61 -7.57
N PHE A 212 9.16 1.47 -6.24
CA PHE A 212 9.30 0.19 -5.57
C PHE A 212 8.15 -0.76 -5.95
N CYS A 213 6.90 -0.30 -5.88
CA CYS A 213 5.72 -1.06 -6.29
C CYS A 213 5.79 -1.48 -7.76
N ALA A 214 6.14 -0.56 -8.67
CA ALA A 214 6.25 -0.84 -10.10
C ALA A 214 7.35 -1.86 -10.42
N LEU A 215 8.51 -1.77 -9.75
CA LEU A 215 9.59 -2.75 -9.90
C LEU A 215 9.17 -4.14 -9.41
N LEU A 216 8.40 -4.17 -8.33
CA LEU A 216 7.87 -5.40 -7.74
C LEU A 216 6.79 -6.03 -8.64
N GLU A 217 5.87 -5.22 -9.19
CA GLU A 217 4.87 -5.67 -10.18
C GLU A 217 5.53 -6.16 -11.47
N ALA A 218 6.55 -5.48 -11.98
CA ALA A 218 7.27 -5.89 -13.20
C ALA A 218 7.96 -7.26 -13.08
N ARG A 219 8.24 -7.72 -11.85
CA ARG A 219 8.90 -8.99 -11.54
C ARG A 219 7.93 -10.11 -11.18
N MET A 220 6.63 -9.83 -11.18
CA MET A 220 5.59 -10.78 -10.85
C MET A 220 4.46 -10.78 -11.89
N VAL A 221 3.58 -11.77 -11.80
CA VAL A 221 2.43 -11.90 -12.69
C VAL A 221 1.14 -11.54 -11.93
N PRO A 222 0.29 -10.66 -12.48
CA PRO A 222 -1.00 -10.37 -11.85
C PRO A 222 -1.91 -11.62 -11.88
N ILE A 223 -2.36 -12.07 -10.71
CA ILE A 223 -3.37 -13.13 -10.58
C ILE A 223 -4.72 -12.45 -10.35
N THR A 224 -5.41 -12.15 -11.45
CA THR A 224 -6.76 -11.56 -11.41
C THR A 224 -7.83 -12.65 -11.40
N GLN A 225 -9.02 -12.35 -10.86
CA GLN A 225 -10.16 -13.27 -10.93
C GLN A 225 -10.50 -13.66 -12.38
N GLU A 226 -10.39 -12.71 -13.32
CA GLU A 226 -10.59 -12.96 -14.75
C GLU A 226 -9.56 -13.95 -15.32
N SER A 227 -8.28 -13.80 -14.94
CA SER A 227 -7.23 -14.72 -15.40
C SER A 227 -7.45 -16.15 -14.88
N LEU A 228 -7.87 -16.28 -13.62
CA LEU A 228 -8.22 -17.56 -13.01
C LEU A 228 -9.45 -18.20 -13.67
N LEU A 229 -10.49 -17.41 -13.94
CA LEU A 229 -11.69 -17.89 -14.64
C LEU A 229 -11.37 -18.33 -16.07
N ARG A 230 -10.51 -17.59 -16.80
CA ARG A 230 -10.05 -18.00 -18.14
C ARG A 230 -9.29 -19.31 -18.08
N LEU A 231 -8.41 -19.49 -17.10
CA LEU A 231 -7.66 -20.73 -16.89
C LEU A 231 -8.61 -21.90 -16.61
N GLN A 232 -9.58 -21.71 -15.71
CA GLN A 232 -10.59 -22.71 -15.38
C GLN A 232 -11.47 -23.06 -16.59
N LEU A 233 -11.84 -22.08 -17.42
CA LEU A 233 -12.55 -22.31 -18.69
C LEU A 233 -11.72 -23.12 -19.69
N GLN A 234 -10.41 -22.87 -19.77
CA GLN A 234 -9.50 -23.65 -20.61
C GLN A 234 -9.39 -25.10 -20.12
N GLU A 235 -9.15 -25.31 -18.83
CA GLU A 235 -9.06 -26.66 -18.25
C GLU A 235 -10.36 -27.45 -18.39
N THR A 236 -11.52 -26.83 -18.12
CA THR A 236 -12.84 -27.47 -18.31
C THR A 236 -13.13 -27.77 -19.77
N SER A 237 -12.72 -26.91 -20.70
CA SER A 237 -12.81 -27.17 -22.14
C SER A 237 -11.94 -28.36 -22.56
N GLU A 238 -10.71 -28.45 -22.06
CA GLU A 238 -9.83 -29.59 -22.29
C GLU A 238 -10.41 -30.86 -21.70
N LEU A 239 -10.89 -30.85 -20.45
CA LEU A 239 -11.54 -31.98 -19.82
C LEU A 239 -12.76 -32.45 -20.63
N THR A 240 -13.58 -31.50 -21.12
CA THR A 240 -14.73 -31.81 -21.97
C THR A 240 -14.29 -32.47 -23.28
N ARG A 241 -13.20 -32.01 -23.90
CA ARG A 241 -12.62 -32.66 -25.08
C ARG A 241 -12.14 -34.08 -24.77
N HIS A 242 -11.49 -34.29 -23.62
CA HIS A 242 -11.06 -35.63 -23.18
C HIS A 242 -12.25 -36.56 -22.97
N VAL A 243 -13.31 -36.11 -22.29
CA VAL A 243 -14.53 -36.90 -22.07
C VAL A 243 -15.23 -37.23 -23.39
N ARG A 244 -15.34 -36.27 -24.32
CA ARG A 244 -15.91 -36.53 -25.65
C ARG A 244 -15.08 -37.54 -26.45
N ARG A 245 -13.75 -37.47 -26.39
CA ARG A 245 -12.86 -38.47 -27.00
C ARG A 245 -13.07 -39.85 -26.39
N LEU A 246 -13.14 -39.94 -25.06
CA LEU A 246 -13.39 -41.20 -24.35
C LEU A 246 -14.75 -41.77 -24.73
N SER A 247 -15.81 -40.97 -24.67
CA SER A 247 -17.17 -41.37 -25.08
C SER A 247 -17.22 -41.88 -26.52
N ARG A 248 -16.56 -41.20 -27.46
CA ARG A 248 -16.46 -41.67 -28.86
C ARG A 248 -15.69 -42.99 -28.96
N SER A 249 -14.61 -43.15 -28.21
CA SER A 249 -13.84 -44.41 -28.20
C SER A 249 -14.62 -45.58 -27.59
N VAL A 250 -15.42 -45.32 -26.55
CA VAL A 250 -16.30 -46.30 -25.91
C VAL A 250 -17.46 -46.65 -26.84
N TYR A 251 -18.13 -45.66 -27.43
CA TYR A 251 -19.26 -45.88 -28.33
C TYR A 251 -18.88 -46.65 -29.60
N VAL A 252 -17.69 -46.43 -30.14
CA VAL A 252 -17.23 -47.12 -31.36
C VAL A 252 -16.63 -48.49 -31.05
N ARG A 253 -15.81 -48.64 -30.00
CA ARG A 253 -15.07 -49.89 -29.74
C ARG A 253 -15.81 -50.91 -28.87
N VAL A 254 -16.70 -50.45 -27.99
CA VAL A 254 -17.41 -51.38 -27.08
C VAL A 254 -18.39 -52.27 -27.83
N PRO A 255 -19.21 -51.81 -28.80
CA PRO A 255 -20.11 -52.69 -29.53
C PRO A 255 -19.38 -53.79 -30.31
N GLU A 256 -18.30 -53.46 -31.02
CA GLU A 256 -17.52 -54.45 -31.79
C GLU A 256 -16.85 -55.49 -30.88
N ALA A 257 -16.25 -55.06 -29.77
CA ALA A 257 -15.61 -55.99 -28.84
C ALA A 257 -16.62 -56.80 -28.01
N LEU A 258 -17.77 -56.22 -27.64
CA LEU A 258 -18.85 -56.95 -26.98
C LEU A 258 -19.44 -58.00 -27.91
N ASP A 259 -19.70 -57.66 -29.17
CA ASP A 259 -20.37 -58.56 -30.12
C ASP A 259 -19.48 -59.76 -30.48
N GLU A 260 -18.18 -59.55 -30.69
CA GLU A 260 -17.23 -60.66 -30.92
C GLU A 260 -17.12 -61.59 -29.69
N THR A 261 -17.00 -61.04 -28.49
CA THR A 261 -16.78 -61.84 -27.26
C THR A 261 -18.07 -62.54 -26.82
N LEU A 262 -19.21 -61.85 -26.85
CA LEU A 262 -20.51 -62.42 -26.50
C LEU A 262 -20.94 -63.49 -27.50
N SER A 263 -20.75 -63.26 -28.81
CA SER A 263 -21.08 -64.26 -29.84
C SER A 263 -20.26 -65.55 -29.67
N GLY A 264 -18.98 -65.42 -29.31
CA GLY A 264 -18.09 -66.54 -29.04
C GLY A 264 -18.52 -67.34 -27.80
N GLU A 265 -18.79 -66.67 -26.69
CA GLU A 265 -19.18 -67.32 -25.44
C GLU A 265 -20.61 -67.88 -25.47
N LEU A 266 -21.59 -67.16 -26.05
CA LEU A 266 -22.96 -67.67 -26.21
C LEU A 266 -23.02 -68.90 -27.10
N ARG A 267 -22.28 -68.93 -28.22
CA ARG A 267 -22.21 -70.14 -29.08
C ARG A 267 -21.59 -71.32 -28.36
N THR A 268 -20.61 -71.08 -27.49
CA THR A 268 -19.95 -72.12 -26.70
C THR A 268 -20.87 -72.63 -25.57
N ALA A 269 -21.61 -71.73 -24.91
CA ALA A 269 -22.53 -72.06 -23.81
C ALA A 269 -23.86 -72.68 -24.28
N LEU A 270 -24.35 -72.35 -25.47
CA LEU A 270 -25.60 -72.92 -26.03
C LEU A 270 -25.41 -74.30 -26.66
N ARG A 271 -24.18 -74.70 -26.95
CA ARG A 271 -23.83 -76.02 -27.52
C ARG A 271 -24.34 -77.21 -26.69
N PRO A 272 -24.13 -77.27 -25.37
CA PRO A 272 -24.67 -78.36 -24.54
C PRO A 272 -26.19 -78.33 -24.41
N LEU A 273 -26.83 -77.16 -24.48
CA LEU A 273 -28.29 -77.04 -24.43
C LEU A 273 -28.95 -77.59 -25.70
N HIS A 274 -28.39 -77.28 -26.87
CA HIS A 274 -28.83 -77.84 -28.15
C HIS A 274 -28.67 -79.37 -28.16
N ALA A 275 -27.52 -79.87 -27.71
CA ALA A 275 -27.27 -81.31 -27.60
C ALA A 275 -28.21 -82.01 -26.61
N ALA A 276 -28.58 -81.35 -25.51
CA ALA A 276 -29.55 -81.88 -24.55
C ALA A 276 -30.98 -81.92 -25.10
N ILE A 277 -31.38 -80.92 -25.89
CA ILE A 277 -32.69 -80.88 -26.56
C ILE A 277 -32.79 -81.96 -27.63
N ASP A 278 -31.76 -82.15 -28.46
CA ASP A 278 -31.73 -83.23 -29.45
C ASP A 278 -31.77 -84.62 -28.79
N ALA A 279 -31.04 -84.80 -27.68
CA ALA A 279 -31.06 -86.03 -26.90
C ALA A 279 -32.41 -86.27 -26.19
N ALA A 280 -33.16 -85.22 -25.83
CA ALA A 280 -34.50 -85.35 -25.26
C ALA A 280 -35.55 -85.65 -26.33
N ALA A 281 -35.46 -85.00 -27.50
CA ALA A 281 -36.31 -85.27 -28.65
C ALA A 281 -36.13 -86.70 -29.18
N GLY A 282 -34.90 -87.20 -29.26
CA GLY A 282 -34.62 -88.59 -29.63
C GLY A 282 -35.16 -89.62 -28.63
N ARG A 283 -35.18 -89.30 -27.33
CA ARG A 283 -35.75 -90.18 -26.28
C ARG A 283 -37.27 -90.23 -26.31
N LEU A 284 -37.93 -89.12 -26.67
CA LEU A 284 -39.38 -89.08 -26.86
C LEU A 284 -39.83 -89.82 -28.12
N ALA A 285 -39.05 -89.76 -29.19
CA ALA A 285 -39.32 -90.53 -30.42
C ALA A 285 -39.17 -92.05 -30.24
N ALA A 286 -38.36 -92.48 -29.27
CA ALA A 286 -38.13 -93.90 -28.95
C ALA A 286 -39.11 -94.47 -27.90
N TRP A 287 -40.02 -93.66 -27.36
CA TRP A 287 -40.95 -94.10 -26.32
C TRP A 287 -42.22 -94.72 -26.92
N GLN A 288 -42.39 -96.03 -26.76
CA GLN A 288 -43.65 -96.74 -27.00
C GLN A 288 -44.30 -97.09 -25.65
N PRO A 289 -45.61 -96.80 -25.45
CA PRO A 289 -46.29 -97.09 -24.20
C PRO A 289 -46.48 -98.61 -23.99
N PRO A 290 -46.43 -99.10 -22.74
CA PRO A 290 -46.69 -100.52 -22.45
C PRO A 290 -48.19 -100.82 -22.64
N MET A 291 -48.48 -101.87 -23.42
CA MET A 291 -49.83 -102.37 -23.66
C MET A 291 -50.29 -103.23 -22.48
N PRO A 292 -51.44 -102.92 -21.85
CA PRO A 292 -52.30 -103.92 -21.22
C PRO A 292 -53.45 -104.33 -22.14
#